data_AF-A0A447PU86-F1
#
_entry.id   AF-A0A447PU86-F1
#
_cell.length_a   1.000
_cell.length_b   1.000
_cell.length_c   1.000
_cell.angle_alpha   90.00
_cell.angle_beta   90.00
_cell.angle_gamma   90.00
#
_symmetry.space_group_name_H-M   'P 1'
#
loop_
_entity.id
_entity.type
_entity.pdbx_description
1 polymer ?
#
loop_
_entity_poly.entity_id
_entity_poly.type
_entity_poly.pdbx_seq_one_letter_code
_entity_poly.pdbx_strand_id
1 'polypeptide(L)'
;MFANINVDCCKTPGCKNLGVLNSPDYVRQGKDVLCRECGFLFPVISAGALNLFRHTVNRGWKGLVKQCPACGSTSLKKYGFSTQGEHRMACSQCRKTFIVPEKAKSDCRQDELATLIEEGTSLAGIRSQLKLDSTGLNRAAV
;
A
#
# COMPACT_ATOMS: atom_id res chain seq x y z
N MET A 1 13.62 -14.36 -2.89
CA MET A 1 13.11 -13.47 -3.95
C MET A 1 11.78 -12.91 -3.48
N PHE A 2 11.54 -11.60 -3.55
CA PHE A 2 10.23 -11.03 -3.20
C PHE A 2 9.19 -11.61 -4.16
N ALA A 3 8.00 -11.95 -3.67
CA ALA A 3 6.86 -12.11 -4.55
C ALA A 3 6.54 -10.72 -5.09
N ASN A 4 7.07 -10.38 -6.26
CA ASN A 4 6.76 -9.13 -6.92
C ASN A 4 5.26 -9.08 -7.13
N ILE A 5 4.61 -8.09 -6.51
CA ILE A 5 3.18 -7.87 -6.70
C ILE A 5 2.99 -7.36 -8.13
N ASN A 6 2.11 -8.04 -8.85
CA ASN A 6 1.62 -7.64 -10.16
C ASN A 6 0.12 -7.32 -10.01
N VAL A 7 -0.31 -6.21 -10.60
CA VAL A 7 -1.68 -5.71 -10.54
C VAL A 7 -2.29 -5.53 -11.94
N ASP A 8 -1.64 -6.07 -12.97
CA ASP A 8 -2.06 -6.03 -14.36
C ASP A 8 -3.15 -7.08 -14.61
N CYS A 9 -4.30 -6.86 -13.99
CA CYS A 9 -5.50 -7.67 -14.11
C CYS A 9 -6.77 -6.80 -14.13
N CYS A 10 -7.87 -7.43 -14.57
CA CYS A 10 -9.21 -6.87 -14.55
C CYS A 10 -9.65 -6.55 -13.12
N LYS A 11 -10.27 -5.38 -12.95
CA LYS A 11 -10.75 -4.86 -11.66
C LYS A 11 -12.26 -4.69 -11.62
N THR A 12 -12.97 -5.14 -12.66
CA THR A 12 -14.43 -5.04 -12.76
C THR A 12 -15.10 -6.08 -11.86
N PRO A 13 -15.87 -5.65 -10.85
CA PRO A 13 -16.65 -6.58 -10.02
C PRO A 13 -17.57 -7.46 -10.88
N GLY A 14 -17.65 -8.76 -10.58
CA GLY A 14 -18.48 -9.71 -11.32
C GLY A 14 -17.90 -10.24 -12.63
N CYS A 15 -16.76 -9.72 -13.10
CA CYS A 15 -16.08 -10.30 -14.26
C CYS A 15 -15.35 -11.60 -13.88
N LYS A 16 -15.39 -12.62 -14.76
CA LYS A 16 -14.64 -13.88 -14.57
C LYS A 16 -13.13 -13.68 -14.45
N ASN A 17 -12.61 -12.59 -15.01
CA ASN A 17 -11.19 -12.23 -14.97
C ASN A 17 -10.80 -11.32 -13.79
N LEU A 18 -11.73 -11.01 -12.87
CA LEU A 18 -11.45 -10.15 -11.71
C LEU A 18 -10.26 -10.70 -10.91
N GLY A 19 -9.18 -9.92 -10.82
CA GLY A 19 -7.98 -10.30 -10.09
C GLY A 19 -7.12 -11.38 -10.75
N VAL A 20 -7.52 -11.93 -11.92
CA VAL A 20 -6.78 -12.98 -12.61
C VAL A 20 -5.63 -12.37 -13.41
N LEU A 21 -4.39 -12.78 -13.10
CA LEU A 21 -3.21 -12.36 -13.84
C LEU A 21 -3.06 -13.18 -15.13
N ASN A 22 -2.53 -12.55 -16.18
CA ASN A 22 -2.19 -13.20 -17.46
C ASN A 22 -3.36 -14.01 -18.07
N SER A 23 -4.61 -13.53 -17.92
CA SER A 23 -5.76 -14.19 -18.53
C SER A 23 -5.59 -14.24 -20.06
N PRO A 24 -5.98 -15.34 -20.73
CA PRO A 24 -5.98 -15.40 -22.19
C PRO A 24 -6.95 -14.39 -22.83
N ASP A 25 -7.90 -13.85 -22.06
CA ASP A 25 -8.85 -12.86 -22.55
C ASP A 25 -8.25 -11.44 -22.63
N TYR A 26 -7.02 -11.26 -22.15
CA TYR A 26 -6.31 -9.98 -22.15
C TYR A 26 -5.65 -9.70 -23.50
N VAL A 27 -5.95 -8.53 -24.07
CA VAL A 27 -5.40 -8.09 -25.35
C VAL A 27 -4.71 -6.75 -25.16
N ARG A 28 -3.45 -6.63 -25.61
CA ARG A 28 -2.75 -5.35 -25.56
C ARG A 28 -3.34 -4.34 -26.55
N GLN A 29 -3.61 -3.14 -26.07
CA GLN A 29 -4.03 -1.99 -26.85
C GLN A 29 -3.10 -0.81 -26.53
N GLY A 30 -2.03 -0.68 -27.31
CA GLY A 30 -1.00 0.33 -27.06
C GLY A 30 -0.33 0.12 -25.69
N LYS A 31 -0.52 1.08 -24.78
CA LYS A 31 0.04 1.05 -23.41
C LYS A 31 -0.86 0.32 -22.39
N ASP A 32 -2.08 0.00 -22.79
CA ASP A 32 -3.10 -0.58 -21.94
C ASP A 32 -3.40 -2.03 -22.35
N VAL A 33 -4.18 -2.71 -21.52
CA VAL A 33 -4.67 -4.07 -21.74
C VAL A 33 -6.18 -4.06 -21.61
N LEU A 34 -6.85 -4.58 -22.65
CA LEU A 34 -8.29 -4.78 -22.70
C LEU A 34 -8.64 -6.16 -22.17
N CYS A 35 -9.54 -6.24 -21.19
CA CYS A 35 -10.23 -7.48 -20.84
C CYS A 35 -11.39 -7.72 -21.82
N ARG A 36 -11.28 -8.74 -22.69
CA ARG A 36 -12.32 -9.03 -23.70
C ARG A 36 -13.68 -9.42 -23.10
N GLU A 37 -13.69 -9.95 -21.87
CA GLU A 37 -14.92 -10.42 -21.23
C GLU A 37 -15.84 -9.30 -20.75
N CYS A 38 -15.28 -8.21 -20.22
CA CYS A 38 -16.07 -7.10 -19.67
C CYS A 38 -15.80 -5.76 -20.35
N GLY A 39 -14.86 -5.71 -21.31
CA GLY A 39 -14.46 -4.48 -21.99
C GLY A 39 -13.62 -3.52 -21.14
N PHE A 40 -13.22 -3.91 -19.93
CA PHE A 40 -12.41 -3.06 -19.07
C PHE A 40 -11.00 -2.90 -19.62
N LEU A 41 -10.62 -1.64 -19.89
CA LEU A 41 -9.29 -1.25 -20.32
C LEU A 41 -8.49 -0.78 -19.10
N PHE A 42 -7.32 -1.36 -18.86
CA PHE A 42 -6.46 -0.99 -17.73
C PHE A 42 -5.02 -0.75 -18.16
N PRO A 43 -4.32 0.22 -17.54
CA PRO A 43 -2.93 0.46 -17.81
C PRO A 43 -2.04 -0.66 -17.27
N VAL A 44 -0.95 -0.93 -17.98
CA VAL A 44 0.11 -1.85 -17.53
C VAL A 44 1.02 -1.12 -16.54
N ILE A 45 1.17 -1.66 -15.34
CA ILE A 45 2.06 -1.13 -14.31
C ILE A 45 3.24 -2.09 -14.16
N SER A 46 4.44 -1.61 -14.49
CA SER A 46 5.67 -2.38 -14.31
C SER A 46 5.76 -2.94 -12.90
N ALA A 47 5.74 -4.28 -12.78
CA ALA A 47 5.90 -4.95 -11.50
C ALA A 47 7.19 -4.51 -10.79
N GLY A 48 8.29 -4.31 -11.52
CA GLY A 48 9.54 -3.82 -10.94
C GLY A 48 9.38 -2.43 -10.30
N ALA A 49 8.82 -1.47 -11.06
CA ALA A 49 8.62 -0.11 -10.57
C ALA A 49 7.62 -0.06 -9.39
N LEU A 50 6.52 -0.82 -9.47
CA LEU A 50 5.53 -0.91 -8.40
C LEU A 50 6.17 -1.45 -7.10
N ASN A 51 6.95 -2.53 -7.19
CA ASN A 51 7.56 -3.11 -6.00
C ASN A 51 8.68 -2.22 -5.43
N LEU A 52 9.41 -1.47 -6.27
CA LEU A 52 10.37 -0.47 -5.80
C LEU A 52 9.67 0.71 -5.08
N PHE A 53 8.57 1.20 -5.63
CA PHE A 53 7.76 2.24 -5.00
C PHE A 53 7.22 1.77 -3.65
N ARG A 54 6.59 0.58 -3.61
CA ARG A 54 6.09 -0.04 -2.38
C ARG A 54 7.19 -0.21 -1.34
N HIS A 55 8.36 -0.67 -1.77
CA HIS A 55 9.53 -0.78 -0.89
C HIS A 55 9.91 0.55 -0.26
N THR A 56 9.96 1.59 -1.07
CA THR A 56 10.34 2.95 -0.64
C THR A 56 9.33 3.50 0.37
N VAL A 57 8.03 3.40 0.08
CA VAL A 57 6.97 3.86 0.98
C VAL A 57 6.96 3.07 2.29
N ASN A 58 7.09 1.73 2.23
CA ASN A 58 7.05 0.87 3.42
C ASN A 58 8.18 1.13 4.42
N ARG A 59 9.27 1.79 4.01
CA ARG A 59 10.33 2.21 4.95
C ARG A 59 9.80 3.18 6.00
N GLY A 60 8.92 4.10 5.62
CA GLY A 60 8.29 5.06 6.53
C GLY A 60 7.31 4.41 7.49
N TRP A 61 6.71 3.28 7.09
CA TRP A 61 5.73 2.50 7.86
C TRP A 61 6.35 1.28 8.56
N LYS A 62 7.65 1.36 8.90
CA LYS A 62 8.41 0.30 9.54
C LYS A 62 7.69 -0.20 10.81
N GLY A 63 7.43 -1.50 10.85
CA GLY A 63 6.79 -2.14 12.01
C GLY A 63 5.26 -2.12 11.98
N LEU A 64 4.62 -1.24 11.21
CA LEU A 64 3.17 -1.22 11.03
C LEU A 64 2.73 -2.19 9.93
N VAL A 65 3.48 -2.24 8.83
CA VAL A 65 3.27 -3.23 7.77
C VAL A 65 3.98 -4.54 8.13
N LYS A 66 3.31 -5.68 7.98
CA LYS A 66 3.87 -7.04 8.18
C LYS A 66 4.85 -7.43 7.06
N GLN A 67 5.81 -6.57 6.75
CA GLN A 67 6.86 -6.74 5.74
C GLN A 67 8.18 -6.14 6.23
N CYS A 68 9.29 -6.67 5.75
CA CYS A 68 10.60 -6.12 6.06
C CYS A 68 10.73 -4.71 5.45
N PRO A 69 11.00 -3.66 6.24
CA PRO A 69 11.14 -2.30 5.72
C PRO A 69 12.37 -2.13 4.80
N ALA A 70 13.37 -3.01 4.95
CA ALA A 70 14.63 -2.87 4.23
C ALA A 70 14.68 -3.65 2.93
N CYS A 71 13.85 -4.67 2.74
CA CYS A 71 13.85 -5.46 1.50
C CYS A 71 12.46 -5.80 0.99
N GLY A 72 11.40 -5.70 1.80
CA GLY A 72 10.01 -5.98 1.40
C GLY A 72 9.57 -7.43 1.62
N SER A 73 10.45 -8.30 2.12
CA SER A 73 10.11 -9.71 2.40
C SER A 73 9.06 -9.82 3.50
N THR A 74 8.08 -10.69 3.29
CA THR A 74 7.09 -11.12 4.29
C THR A 74 7.61 -12.22 5.22
N SER A 75 8.75 -12.86 4.86
CA SER A 75 9.41 -13.84 5.73
C SER A 75 10.09 -13.14 6.90
N LEU A 76 9.36 -13.06 8.01
CA LEU A 76 9.72 -12.37 9.24
C LEU A 76 9.67 -13.34 10.42
N LYS A 77 10.65 -13.26 11.31
CA LYS A 77 10.71 -14.07 12.54
C LYS A 77 10.82 -13.18 13.78
N LYS A 78 10.24 -13.61 14.89
CA LYS A 78 10.42 -12.96 16.20
C LYS A 78 11.90 -13.00 16.59
N TYR A 79 12.41 -11.91 17.15
CA TYR A 79 13.82 -11.73 17.49
C TYR A 79 13.98 -10.97 18.81
N GLY A 80 13.32 -11.46 19.86
CA GLY A 80 13.38 -10.90 21.20
C GLY A 80 12.77 -9.50 21.31
N PHE A 81 13.33 -8.71 22.24
CA PHE A 81 12.83 -7.39 22.60
C PHE A 81 13.92 -6.32 22.47
N SER A 82 13.52 -5.06 22.31
CA SER A 82 14.39 -3.90 22.43
C SER A 82 14.74 -3.64 23.90
N THR A 83 15.69 -2.73 24.14
CA THR A 83 16.01 -2.25 25.50
C THR A 83 14.82 -1.55 26.18
N GLN A 84 13.86 -1.07 25.39
CA GLN A 84 12.61 -0.46 25.85
C GLN A 84 11.46 -1.48 25.98
N GLY A 85 11.74 -2.77 25.83
CA GLY A 85 10.74 -3.83 25.96
C GLY A 85 9.84 -4.03 24.73
N GLU A 86 10.12 -3.38 23.60
CA GLU A 86 9.31 -3.51 22.39
C GLU A 86 9.68 -4.76 21.58
N HIS A 87 8.70 -5.39 20.94
CA HIS A 87 8.93 -6.56 20.10
C HIS A 87 9.85 -6.25 18.91
N ARG A 88 10.87 -7.09 18.72
CA ARG A 88 11.78 -7.02 17.58
C ARG A 88 11.53 -8.19 16.63
N MET A 89 11.51 -7.87 15.34
CA MET A 89 11.44 -8.85 14.25
C MET A 89 12.74 -8.84 13.45
N ALA A 90 13.12 -10.00 12.92
CA ALA A 90 14.22 -10.16 11.98
C ALA A 90 13.69 -10.65 10.63
N CYS A 91 14.23 -10.11 9.54
CA CYS A 91 13.93 -10.61 8.21
C CYS A 91 14.80 -11.82 7.89
N SER A 92 14.18 -12.93 7.48
CA SER A 92 14.93 -14.15 7.10
C SER A 92 15.74 -13.98 5.82
N GLN A 93 15.36 -13.05 4.95
CA GLN A 93 16.03 -12.81 3.66
C GLN A 93 17.25 -11.88 3.77
N CYS A 94 17.11 -10.73 4.43
CA CYS A 94 18.19 -9.73 4.53
C CYS A 94 18.83 -9.64 5.92
N ARG A 95 18.37 -10.44 6.90
CA ARG A 95 18.83 -10.49 8.29
C ARG A 95 18.69 -9.19 9.11
N LYS A 96 18.20 -8.10 8.50
CA LYS A 96 17.93 -6.85 9.22
C LYS A 96 16.82 -7.03 10.24
N THR A 97 16.99 -6.34 11.37
CA THR A 97 16.04 -6.31 12.47
C THR A 97 15.29 -4.99 12.52
N PHE A 98 14.08 -5.02 13.04
CA PHE A 98 13.24 -3.84 13.23
C PHE A 98 12.26 -4.04 14.38
N ILE A 99 11.81 -2.93 14.96
CA ILE A 99 10.81 -2.92 16.02
C ILE A 99 9.43 -2.98 15.38
N VAL A 100 8.55 -3.79 15.96
CA VAL A 100 7.12 -3.82 15.69
C VAL A 100 6.44 -3.26 16.94
N PRO A 101 5.89 -2.03 16.88
CA PRO A 101 5.23 -1.46 18.04
C PRO A 101 3.94 -2.25 18.33
N GLU A 102 3.65 -2.51 19.61
CA GLU A 102 2.39 -3.17 20.02
C GLU A 102 1.17 -2.29 19.77
N LYS A 103 1.34 -0.97 19.90
CA LYS A 103 0.36 0.05 19.54
C LYS A 103 1.00 1.06 18.61
N ALA A 104 0.31 1.40 17.53
CA ALA A 104 0.71 2.54 16.70
C ALA A 104 0.73 3.79 17.59
N LYS A 105 1.78 4.62 17.46
CA LYS A 105 1.79 5.93 18.08
C LYS A 105 0.90 6.83 17.23
N SER A 106 -0.30 7.11 17.71
CA SER A 106 -1.19 8.12 17.13
C SER A 106 -1.13 9.42 17.94
N ASP A 107 -1.37 10.54 17.27
CA ASP A 107 -1.69 11.80 17.91
C ASP A 107 -3.22 12.03 17.92
N CYS A 108 -3.68 13.03 18.68
CA CYS A 108 -5.11 13.33 18.80
C CYS A 108 -5.79 13.57 17.46
N ARG A 109 -5.07 14.15 16.49
CA ARG A 109 -5.60 14.47 15.17
C ARG A 109 -5.73 13.22 14.30
N GLN A 110 -4.83 12.25 14.45
CA GLN A 110 -4.91 10.95 13.79
C GLN A 110 -6.05 10.11 14.38
N ASP A 111 -6.29 10.20 15.70
CA ASP A 111 -7.41 9.54 16.35
C ASP A 111 -8.75 10.13 15.87
N GLU A 112 -8.87 11.46 15.84
CA GLU A 112 -10.05 12.14 15.28
C GLU A 112 -10.30 11.74 13.81
N LEU A 113 -9.25 11.71 12.98
CA LEU A 113 -9.37 11.24 11.60
C LEU A 113 -9.87 9.80 11.52
N ALA A 114 -9.36 8.91 12.37
CA ALA A 114 -9.78 7.51 12.40
C ALA A 114 -11.26 7.40 12.76
N THR A 115 -11.72 8.11 13.80
CA THR A 115 -13.14 8.15 14.18
C THR A 115 -14.04 8.61 13.04
N LEU A 116 -13.68 9.69 12.36
CA LEU A 116 -14.50 10.20 11.25
C LEU A 116 -14.59 9.21 10.08
N ILE A 117 -13.51 8.47 9.80
CA ILE A 117 -13.50 7.41 8.78
C ILE A 117 -14.41 6.25 9.21
N GLU A 118 -14.32 5.82 10.46
CA GLU A 118 -15.14 4.73 11.02
C GLU A 118 -16.64 5.07 11.03
N GLU A 119 -16.98 6.33 11.30
CA GLU A 119 -18.35 6.85 11.23
C GLU A 119 -18.88 7.01 9.79
N GLY A 120 -18.03 6.77 8.78
CA GLY A 120 -18.41 6.89 7.38
C GLY A 120 -18.56 8.33 6.91
N THR A 121 -17.89 9.28 7.59
CA THR A 121 -17.92 10.69 7.22
C THR A 121 -17.38 10.86 5.80
N SER A 122 -18.08 11.64 4.97
CA SER A 122 -17.62 11.90 3.60
C SER A 122 -16.24 12.57 3.60
N LEU A 123 -15.46 12.38 2.52
CA LEU A 123 -14.15 13.03 2.37
C LEU A 123 -14.23 14.57 2.48
N ALA A 124 -15.34 15.16 2.02
CA ALA A 124 -15.58 16.61 2.16
C ALA A 124 -15.81 16.99 3.64
N GLY A 125 -16.59 16.18 4.38
CA GLY A 125 -16.82 16.34 5.81
C GLY A 125 -15.51 16.25 6.61
N ILE A 126 -14.72 15.19 6.38
CA ILE A 126 -13.41 15.00 7.01
C ILE A 126 -12.50 16.22 6.78
N ARG A 127 -12.42 16.71 5.53
CA ARG A 127 -11.61 17.90 5.20
C ARG A 127 -12.05 19.15 5.96
N SER A 128 -13.36 19.37 6.05
CA SER A 128 -13.92 20.53 6.74
C SER A 128 -13.68 20.47 8.25
N GLN A 129 -13.89 19.32 8.89
CA GLN A 129 -13.79 19.13 10.34
C GLN A 129 -12.33 19.18 10.82
N LEU A 130 -11.43 18.51 10.11
CA LEU A 130 -10.01 18.47 10.48
C LEU A 130 -9.22 19.69 10.00
N LYS A 131 -9.90 20.68 9.39
CA LYS A 131 -9.28 21.85 8.75
C LYS A 131 -8.07 21.43 7.92
N LEU A 132 -8.25 20.39 7.10
CA LEU A 132 -7.22 19.93 6.18
C LEU A 132 -7.13 20.99 5.09
N ASP A 133 -6.39 22.06 5.35
CA ASP A 133 -6.00 22.99 4.31
C ASP A 133 -5.37 22.17 3.19
N SER A 134 -5.80 22.48 1.97
CA SER A 134 -5.32 21.90 0.72
C SER A 134 -3.84 22.29 0.54
N THR A 135 -2.98 21.66 1.33
CA THR A 135 -1.56 21.92 1.37
C THR A 135 -0.97 21.33 0.08
N GLY A 136 -0.76 22.21 -0.91
CA GLY A 136 0.32 22.07 -1.88
C GLY A 136 -0.03 21.81 -3.36
N LEU A 137 -1.27 22.02 -3.83
CA LEU A 137 -1.59 21.95 -5.27
C LEU A 137 -2.11 23.26 -5.88
N ASN A 138 -2.00 24.38 -5.16
CA ASN A 138 -2.01 25.70 -5.81
C ASN A 138 -0.69 25.84 -6.56
N ARG A 139 -0.69 25.39 -7.81
CA ARG A 139 0.30 25.77 -8.82
C ARG A 139 0.53 27.27 -8.67
N ALA A 140 1.77 27.66 -8.40
CA ALA A 140 2.23 29.00 -8.72
C ALA A 140 1.99 29.18 -10.23
N ALA A 141 0.87 29.81 -10.59
CA ALA A 141 0.72 30.49 -11.85
C ALA A 141 1.58 31.75 -11.73
N VAL A 142 2.81 31.64 -12.22
CA VAL A 142 3.61 32.76 -12.71
C VAL A 142 3.75 32.55 -14.20
#